data_AF-A0AAW4BTM3-F1
#
_entry.id   AF-A0AAW4BTM3-F1
#
_cell.length_a   1.000
_cell.length_b   1.000
_cell.length_c   1.000
_cell.angle_alpha   90.00
_cell.angle_beta   90.00
_cell.angle_gamma   90.00
#
_symmetry.space_group_name_H-M   'P 1'
#
loop_
_entity.id
_entity.type
_entity.pdbx_description
1 polymer ?
#
loop_
_entity_poly.entity_id
_entity_poly.type
_entity_poly.pdbx_seq_one_letter_code
_entity_poly.pdbx_strand_id
1 'polypeptide(L)' 'MSIRSLAKNLPPDPGNDGWVLGWGVLRDRHPWHFVDVFADQNTARAEAERRGVGYVVEFGSHRLGSDEFVCGISPPEG' A
#
# COMPACT_ATOMS: atom_id res chain seq x y z
N MET A 1 10.07 12.28 -5.73
CA MET A 1 8.97 13.06 -5.13
C MET A 1 8.10 12.09 -4.36
N SER A 2 8.01 12.23 -3.03
CA SER A 2 7.29 11.28 -2.17
C SER A 2 5.77 11.46 -2.30
N ILE A 3 5.09 10.39 -2.68
CA ILE A 3 3.63 10.28 -2.86
C ILE A 3 2.86 10.27 -1.52
N ARG A 4 3.54 10.46 -0.39
CA ARG A 4 3.01 10.57 0.99
C ARG A 4 1.73 11.41 1.17
N SER A 5 1.39 12.32 0.26
CA SER A 5 0.16 13.12 0.34
C SER A 5 -1.10 12.41 -0.18
N LEU A 6 -0.99 11.38 -1.02
CA LEU A 6 -2.14 10.64 -1.55
C LEU A 6 -2.73 9.67 -0.53
N ALA A 7 -1.89 9.09 0.34
CA ALA A 7 -2.33 8.21 1.42
C ALA A 7 -3.34 8.88 2.37
N LYS A 8 -3.28 10.21 2.54
CA LYS A 8 -4.22 10.96 3.39
C LYS A 8 -5.65 11.02 2.82
N ASN A 9 -5.83 10.76 1.53
CA ASN A 9 -7.13 10.72 0.88
C ASN A 9 -7.70 9.30 0.77
N LEU A 10 -7.00 8.31 1.32
CA LEU A 10 -7.47 6.93 1.34
C LEU A 10 -8.52 6.74 2.44
N PRO A 11 -9.44 5.78 2.25
CA PRO A 11 -10.40 5.45 3.28
C PRO A 11 -9.68 5.03 4.56
N PRO A 12 -10.08 5.56 5.73
CA PRO A 12 -9.51 5.12 7.00
C PRO A 12 -9.84 3.65 7.26
N ASP A 13 -8.93 2.94 7.91
CA ASP A 13 -9.20 1.59 8.40
C ASP A 13 -10.07 1.67 9.67
N PRO A 14 -11.31 1.17 9.66
CA PRO A 14 -12.20 1.24 10.83
C PRO A 14 -11.71 0.41 12.02
N GLY A 15 -10.80 -0.54 11.80
CA GLY A 15 -10.21 -1.36 12.87
C GLY A 15 -8.94 -0.77 13.48
N ASN A 16 -8.33 0.23 12.85
CA ASN A 16 -7.01 0.74 13.23
C ASN A 16 -6.93 2.27 13.07
N ASP A 17 -7.09 3.00 14.18
CA ASP A 17 -6.99 4.47 14.18
C ASP A 17 -5.63 4.96 13.65
N GLY A 18 -5.68 5.88 12.70
CA GLY A 18 -4.48 6.43 12.03
C GLY A 18 -3.95 5.57 10.88
N TRP A 19 -4.65 4.49 10.53
CA TRP A 19 -4.36 3.68 9.36
C TRP A 19 -5.34 3.95 8.23
N VAL A 20 -4.91 3.63 7.01
CA VAL A 20 -5.69 3.77 5.79
C VAL A 20 -5.65 2.50 4.97
N LEU A 21 -6.76 2.19 4.30
CA LEU A 21 -6.89 1.04 3.40
C LEU A 21 -6.51 1.42 1.97
N GLY A 22 -5.74 0.57 1.31
CA GLY A 22 -5.41 0.75 -0.10
C GLY A 22 -4.50 -0.33 -0.68
N TRP A 23 -4.03 -0.08 -1.89
CA TRP A 23 -3.13 -0.96 -2.64
C TRP A 23 -1.68 -0.59 -2.32
N GLY A 24 -1.03 -1.38 -1.46
CA GLY A 24 0.37 -1.21 -1.09
C GLY A 24 1.31 -1.80 -2.14
N VAL A 25 2.39 -1.08 -2.42
CA VAL A 25 3.53 -1.59 -3.20
C VAL A 25 4.66 -1.91 -2.24
N LEU A 26 5.10 -3.17 -2.22
CA LEU A 26 6.16 -3.62 -1.34
C LEU A 26 7.04 -4.68 -1.97
N ARG A 27 8.21 -4.90 -1.38
CA ARG A 27 9.05 -6.08 -1.62
C ARG A 27 8.73 -7.15 -0.59
N ASP A 28 8.23 -8.29 -1.04
CA ASP A 28 7.81 -9.41 -0.18
C ASP A 28 8.99 -10.19 0.41
N ARG A 29 10.09 -10.29 -0.34
CA ARG A 29 11.31 -11.01 0.03
C ARG A 29 12.36 -10.10 0.67
N HIS A 30 13.25 -10.71 1.46
CA HIS A 30 14.34 -10.01 2.13
C HIS A 30 15.29 -9.31 1.13
N PRO A 31 15.68 -8.05 1.38
CA PRO A 31 15.19 -7.18 2.45
C PRO A 31 13.78 -6.66 2.14
N TRP A 32 12.88 -6.80 3.13
CA TRP A 32 11.53 -6.27 3.03
C TRP A 32 11.58 -4.75 2.89
N HIS A 33 10.72 -4.20 2.03
CA HIS A 33 10.72 -2.76 1.74
C HIS A 33 9.34 -2.31 1.29
N PHE A 34 8.74 -1.39 2.04
CA PHE A 34 7.49 -0.73 1.68
C PHE A 34 7.75 0.53 0.86
N VAL A 35 7.00 0.72 -0.23
CA VAL A 35 7.17 1.86 -1.14
C VAL A 35 6.16 2.95 -0.84
N ASP A 36 4.87 2.63 -1.03
CA ASP A 36 3.74 3.54 -0.78
C ASP A 36 2.42 2.76 -0.90
N VAL A 37 1.31 3.44 -0.58
CA VAL A 37 -0.07 2.94 -0.74
C VAL A 37 -0.85 3.80 -1.73
N PHE A 38 -1.65 3.18 -2.59
CA PHE A 38 -2.40 3.81 -3.66
C PHE A 38 -3.90 3.52 -3.56
N ALA A 39 -4.72 4.44 -4.08
CA ALA A 39 -6.18 4.26 -4.12
C ALA A 39 -6.64 3.24 -5.17
N ASP A 40 -5.82 3.04 -6.21
CA ASP A 40 -6.15 2.24 -7.38
C ASP A 40 -5.07 1.17 -7.64
N GLN A 41 -5.52 -0.05 -7.96
CA GLN A 41 -4.65 -1.20 -8.19
C GLN A 41 -3.78 -1.02 -9.43
N ASN A 42 -4.30 -0.38 -10.49
CA ASN A 42 -3.55 -0.21 -11.73
C ASN A 42 -2.36 0.73 -11.52
N THR A 43 -2.57 1.80 -10.74
CA THR A 43 -1.53 2.74 -10.34
C THR A 43 -0.46 2.06 -9.48
N ALA A 44 -0.87 1.26 -8.50
CA ALA A 44 0.07 0.46 -7.69
C ALA A 44 0.86 -0.53 -8.55
N ARG A 45 0.20 -1.19 -9.51
CA ARG A 45 0.85 -2.15 -10.43
C ARG A 45 1.87 -1.47 -11.33
N ALA A 46 1.54 -0.32 -11.90
CA ALA A 46 2.49 0.46 -12.70
C ALA A 46 3.72 0.87 -11.88
N GLU A 47 3.54 1.24 -10.60
CA GLU A 47 4.65 1.54 -9.70
C GLU A 47 5.48 0.29 -9.37
N ALA A 48 4.85 -0.86 -9.08
CA ALA A 48 5.55 -2.11 -8.84
C ALA A 48 6.39 -2.55 -10.05
N GLU A 49 5.82 -2.48 -11.26
CA GLU A 49 6.51 -2.76 -12.52
C GLU A 49 7.70 -1.82 -12.73
N ARG A 50 7.54 -0.54 -12.42
CA ARG A 50 8.62 0.47 -12.49
C ARG A 50 9.76 0.18 -11.51
N ARG A 51 9.47 -0.43 -10.35
CA ARG A 51 10.47 -0.84 -9.35
C ARG A 51 11.17 -2.14 -9.72
N GLY A 52 10.51 -2.99 -10.52
CA GLY A 52 11.07 -4.20 -11.08
C GLY A 52 10.91 -5.44 -10.20
N VAL A 53 11.76 -6.43 -10.46
CA VAL A 53 11.61 -7.80 -9.91
C VAL A 53 11.60 -7.80 -8.38
N GLY A 54 10.57 -8.45 -7.83
CA GLY A 54 10.38 -8.65 -6.38
C GLY A 54 9.47 -7.61 -5.72
N TYR A 55 9.01 -6.60 -6.45
CA TYR A 55 7.93 -5.73 -5.97
C TYR A 55 6.58 -6.32 -6.37
N VAL A 56 5.66 -6.34 -5.41
CA VAL A 56 4.31 -6.86 -5.53
C VAL A 56 3.30 -5.81 -5.10
N VAL A 57 2.04 -6.03 -5.49
CA VAL A 57 0.90 -5.20 -5.10
C VAL A 57 -0.01 -6.02 -4.21
N GLU A 58 -0.30 -5.50 -3.03
CA GLU A 58 -1.17 -6.15 -2.05
C GLU A 58 -2.23 -5.17 -1.56
N PHE A 59 -3.44 -5.64 -1.33
CA PHE A 59 -4.45 -4.84 -0.62
C PHE A 59 -4.23 -4.98 0.89
N GLY A 60 -4.30 -3.85 1.59
CA GLY A 60 -3.98 -3.86 3.01
C GLY A 60 -4.16 -2.52 3.70
N SER A 61 -3.76 -2.51 4.96
CA SER A 61 -3.79 -1.34 5.85
C SER A 61 -2.39 -0.76 6.01
N HIS A 62 -2.27 0.55 5.89
CA HIS A 62 -1.02 1.30 6.05
C HIS A 62 -1.14 2.33 7.17
N ARG A 63 -0.16 2.37 8.08
CA ARG A 63 -0.12 3.39 9.13
C ARG A 63 0.56 4.66 8.63
N LEU A 64 -0.21 5.75 8.60
CA LEU A 64 0.26 7.05 8.13
C LEU A 64 1.50 7.54 8.91
N GLY A 65 2.53 7.95 8.19
CA GLY A 65 3.77 8.49 8.77
C GLY A 65 4.78 7.43 9.22
N SER A 66 4.52 6.16 8.94
CA SER A 66 5.45 5.05 9.16
C SER A 66 5.70 4.30 7.85
N ASP A 67 6.51 3.23 7.90
CA ASP A 67 6.59 2.25 6.82
C ASP A 67 5.77 0.98 7.14
N GLU A 68 4.92 0.99 8.18
CA GLU A 68 4.15 -0.19 8.60
C GLU A 68 3.00 -0.46 7.60
N PHE A 69 2.91 -1.72 7.15
CA PHE A 69 1.88 -2.18 6.23
C PHE A 69 1.44 -3.61 6.57
N VAL A 70 0.14 -3.85 6.59
CA VAL A 70 -0.48 -5.16 6.85
C VAL A 70 -1.29 -5.58 5.64
N CYS A 71 -0.82 -6.61 4.92
CA CYS A 71 -1.53 -7.23 3.80
C CYS A 71 -2.41 -8.40 4.25
N GLY A 72 -3.15 -9.01 3.31
CA GLY A 72 -4.03 -10.16 3.58
C GLY A 72 -5.45 -9.77 3.99
N ILE A 73 -5.82 -8.51 3.78
CA ILE A 73 -7.21 -8.05 3.89
C ILE A 73 -7.86 -8.31 2.54
N SER A 74 -9.02 -8.97 2.52
CA SER A 74 -9.79 -9.08 1.29
C SER A 74 -10.29 -7.69 0.89
N PRO A 75 -10.04 -7.23 -0.35
CA PRO A 75 -10.72 -6.03 -0.83
C PRO A 75 -12.23 -6.28 -0.76
N PRO A 76 -13.05 -5.26 -0.43
CA PRO A 76 -14.50 -5.41 -0.50
C PRO A 76 -14.86 -5.90 -1.92
N GLU A 77 -15.65 -6.97 -2.00
CA GLU A 77 -16.16 -7.48 -3.27
C GLU A 77 -16.82 -6.31 -4.01
N GLY A 78 -16.24 -5.93 -5.15
CA GLY A 78 -16.72 -4.84 -6.00
C GLY A 78 -18.00 -5.20 -6.73
#